data_AF-A0A534VQA0-F1
#
_entry.id   AF-A0A534VQA0-F1
#
_cell.length_a   1.000
_cell.length_b   1.000
_cell.length_c   1.000
_cell.angle_alpha   90.00
_cell.angle_beta   90.00
_cell.angle_gamma   90.00
#
_symmetry.space_group_name_H-M   'P 1'
#
loop_
_entity.id
_entity.type
_entity.pdbx_description
1 polymer ?
#
loop_
_entity_poly.entity_id
_entity_poly.type
_entity_poly.pdbx_seq_one_letter_code
_entity_poly.pdbx_strand_id
1 'polypeptide(L)'
;MDEGLVTELESAIADSGALVVRAQKYRRGAGPEGAALLGAALALGDEARRLHRRDALDAAAARRLLAEAGALAERLRALLAEVRAGADYRAAVVAHRAGDRATLARLLPAIFAGLEPAPAPGDLFAALAWLRRGRPRPAEEVVGEVLAARAEGLAGEGDDLSPGADPELPAVTLRSDAPPAEPLVLRLPAAALPAPVLRLVESGEYLVHAVRLPAPFALRLAARLESDEDLRVALAPADYTRWRDVLARALAAAGVPVD
;
A
#
# COMPACT_ATOMS: atom_id res chain seq x y z
N MET A 1 22.91 19.10 -26.73
CA MET A 1 21.52 18.79 -26.35
C MET A 1 21.23 19.62 -25.12
N ASP A 2 20.06 20.26 -25.03
CA ASP A 2 19.70 21.03 -23.84
C ASP A 2 19.45 20.04 -22.69
N GLU A 3 20.37 20.00 -21.72
CA GLU A 3 20.29 19.08 -20.58
C GLU A 3 18.96 19.24 -19.81
N GLY A 4 18.41 20.46 -19.77
CA GLY A 4 17.12 20.73 -19.14
C GLY A 4 15.95 19.99 -19.82
N LEU A 5 15.96 19.93 -21.16
CA LEU A 5 14.90 19.29 -21.93
C LEU A 5 14.90 17.76 -21.79
N VAL A 6 16.08 17.16 -21.60
CA VAL A 6 16.22 15.71 -21.36
C VAL A 6 15.70 15.36 -19.98
N THR A 7 16.07 16.12 -18.94
CA THR A 7 15.57 15.92 -17.58
C THR A 7 14.06 16.12 -17.48
N GLU A 8 13.50 17.09 -18.22
CA GLU A 8 12.06 17.29 -18.30
C GLU A 8 11.35 16.07 -18.92
N LEU A 9 11.91 15.51 -20.00
CA LEU A 9 11.35 14.33 -20.65
C LEU A 9 11.41 13.09 -19.75
N GLU A 10 12.52 12.87 -19.05
CA GLU A 10 12.66 11.78 -18.07
C GLU A 10 11.60 11.88 -16.97
N SER A 11 11.39 13.08 -16.44
CA SER A 11 10.38 13.35 -15.41
C SER A 11 8.98 13.09 -15.94
N ALA A 12 8.64 13.57 -17.15
CA ALA A 12 7.32 13.37 -17.75
C ALA A 12 7.01 11.88 -18.04
N ILE A 13 8.01 11.09 -18.45
CA ILE A 13 7.86 9.65 -18.64
C ILE A 13 7.66 8.95 -17.29
N ALA A 14 8.43 9.32 -16.27
CA ALA A 14 8.29 8.76 -14.93
C ALA A 14 6.90 9.06 -14.33
N ASP A 15 6.42 10.30 -14.46
CA ASP A 15 5.09 10.72 -14.01
C ASP A 15 3.97 9.95 -14.73
N SER A 16 4.11 9.74 -16.04
CA SER A 16 3.18 8.93 -16.81
C SER A 16 3.15 7.48 -16.31
N GLY A 17 4.32 6.91 -16.01
CA GLY A 17 4.43 5.58 -15.41
C GLY A 17 3.74 5.48 -14.04
N ALA A 18 3.95 6.47 -13.16
CA ALA A 18 3.31 6.54 -11.86
C ALA A 18 1.77 6.62 -11.97
N LEU A 19 1.26 7.41 -12.94
CA LEU A 19 -0.17 7.50 -13.23
C LEU A 19 -0.75 6.18 -13.75
N VAL A 20 0.00 5.43 -14.56
CA VAL A 20 -0.42 4.09 -15.01
C VAL A 20 -0.55 3.12 -13.84
N VAL A 21 0.46 3.05 -12.96
CA VAL A 21 0.43 2.20 -11.77
C VAL A 21 -0.78 2.54 -10.90
N ARG A 22 -1.03 3.84 -10.67
CA ARG A 22 -2.20 4.32 -9.94
C ARG A 22 -3.52 3.93 -10.61
N ALA A 23 -3.61 3.99 -11.94
CA ALA A 23 -4.82 3.61 -12.67
C ALA A 23 -5.10 2.10 -12.56
N GLN A 24 -4.06 1.27 -12.61
CA GLN A 24 -4.19 -0.20 -12.61
C GLN A 24 -4.79 -0.77 -11.32
N LYS A 25 -4.74 -0.05 -10.19
CA LYS A 25 -5.43 -0.50 -8.97
C LYS A 25 -6.95 -0.52 -9.14
N TYR A 26 -7.52 0.23 -10.08
CA TYR A 26 -8.95 0.24 -10.37
C TYR A 26 -9.28 -0.71 -11.51
N ARG A 27 -10.44 -1.38 -11.46
CA ARG A 27 -10.90 -2.28 -12.54
C ARG A 27 -10.90 -1.62 -13.91
N ARG A 28 -11.28 -0.35 -13.99
CA ARG A 28 -11.29 0.39 -15.25
C ARG A 28 -9.90 0.57 -15.84
N GLY A 29 -8.90 0.89 -15.00
CA GLY A 29 -7.51 1.00 -15.42
C GLY A 29 -6.79 -0.34 -15.61
N ALA A 30 -7.30 -1.43 -15.01
CA ALA A 30 -6.87 -2.79 -15.31
C ALA A 30 -7.57 -3.39 -16.56
N GLY A 31 -8.61 -2.73 -17.07
CA GLY A 31 -9.37 -3.15 -18.24
C GLY A 31 -8.73 -2.76 -19.58
N PRO A 32 -9.45 -2.96 -20.70
CA PRO A 32 -8.92 -2.69 -22.05
C PRO A 32 -8.46 -1.25 -22.27
N GLU A 33 -9.19 -0.27 -21.71
CA GLU A 33 -8.85 1.15 -21.81
C GLU A 33 -7.50 1.44 -21.14
N GLY A 34 -7.31 0.98 -19.90
CA GLY A 34 -6.04 1.16 -19.19
C GLY A 34 -4.90 0.33 -19.77
N ALA A 35 -5.16 -0.86 -20.32
CA ALA A 35 -4.17 -1.64 -21.06
C ALA A 35 -3.65 -0.88 -22.30
N ALA A 36 -4.51 -0.17 -23.02
CA ALA A 36 -4.10 0.69 -24.13
C ALA A 36 -3.24 1.88 -23.67
N LEU A 37 -3.56 2.48 -22.52
CA LEU A 37 -2.76 3.57 -21.94
C LEU A 37 -1.39 3.09 -21.45
N LEU A 38 -1.32 1.91 -20.80
CA LEU A 38 -0.06 1.25 -20.45
C LEU A 38 0.79 1.01 -21.71
N GLY A 39 0.19 0.46 -22.77
CA GLY A 39 0.88 0.25 -24.04
C GLY A 39 1.47 1.53 -24.62
N ALA A 40 0.72 2.63 -24.57
CA ALA A 40 1.21 3.95 -24.99
C ALA A 40 2.36 4.46 -24.10
N ALA A 41 2.28 4.28 -22.79
CA ALA A 41 3.35 4.66 -21.85
C ALA A 41 4.65 3.89 -22.11
N LEU A 42 4.55 2.57 -22.34
CA LEU A 42 5.70 1.73 -22.67
C LEU A 42 6.32 2.13 -24.01
N ALA A 43 5.49 2.34 -25.04
CA ALA A 43 5.95 2.75 -26.36
C ALA A 43 6.69 4.11 -26.34
N LEU A 44 6.19 5.06 -25.53
CA LEU A 44 6.82 6.36 -25.33
C LEU A 44 8.23 6.21 -24.71
N GLY A 45 8.34 5.44 -23.62
CA GLY A 45 9.62 5.17 -22.97
C GLY A 45 10.62 4.43 -23.88
N ASP A 46 10.13 3.49 -24.68
CA ASP A 46 10.96 2.73 -25.62
C ASP A 46 11.44 3.59 -26.80
N GLU A 47 10.62 4.49 -27.32
CA GLU A 47 11.04 5.46 -28.33
C GLU A 47 12.09 6.43 -27.76
N ALA A 48 11.88 6.98 -26.56
CA ALA A 48 12.85 7.86 -25.91
C ALA A 48 14.22 7.17 -25.74
N ARG A 49 14.23 5.94 -25.20
CA ARG A 49 15.46 5.13 -25.06
C ARG A 49 16.11 4.82 -26.41
N ARG A 50 15.31 4.52 -27.44
CA ARG A 50 15.80 4.22 -28.78
C ARG A 50 16.46 5.43 -29.42
N LEU A 51 15.85 6.61 -29.33
CA LEU A 51 16.41 7.85 -29.86
C LEU A 51 17.67 8.27 -29.11
N HIS A 52 17.68 8.14 -27.78
CA HIS A 52 18.86 8.41 -26.96
C HIS A 52 20.03 7.50 -27.33
N ARG A 53 19.82 6.18 -27.42
CA ARG A 53 20.88 5.22 -27.80
C ARG A 53 21.45 5.41 -29.21
N ARG A 54 20.75 6.13 -30.08
CA ARG A 54 21.16 6.39 -31.47
C ARG A 54 21.68 7.82 -31.66
N ASP A 55 21.89 8.56 -30.57
CA ASP A 55 22.25 9.99 -30.59
C ASP A 55 21.31 10.84 -31.47
N ALA A 56 20.04 10.42 -31.57
CA ALA A 56 19.01 11.01 -32.42
C ALA A 56 17.92 11.75 -31.62
N LEU A 57 18.12 11.91 -30.30
CA LEU A 57 17.23 12.68 -29.44
C LEU A 57 17.57 14.17 -29.52
N ASP A 58 17.16 14.81 -30.61
CA ASP A 58 17.31 16.26 -30.76
C ASP A 58 16.17 17.04 -30.07
N ALA A 59 16.27 18.37 -30.09
CA ALA A 59 15.29 19.24 -29.44
C ALA A 59 13.88 19.18 -30.06
N ALA A 60 13.74 18.76 -31.32
CA ALA A 60 12.43 18.60 -31.94
C ALA A 60 11.80 17.26 -31.50
N ALA A 61 12.58 16.18 -31.50
CA ALA A 61 12.17 14.87 -31.03
C ALA A 61 11.81 14.90 -29.55
N ALA A 62 12.61 15.54 -28.70
CA ALA A 62 12.33 15.69 -27.28
C ALA A 62 11.03 16.49 -27.02
N ARG A 63 10.81 17.61 -27.72
CA ARG A 63 9.56 18.38 -27.62
C ARG A 63 8.33 17.59 -28.07
N ARG A 64 8.46 16.79 -29.13
CA ARG A 64 7.39 15.88 -29.59
C ARG A 64 7.05 14.85 -28.50
N LEU A 65 8.06 14.18 -27.94
CA LEU A 65 7.85 13.19 -26.88
C LEU A 65 7.27 13.81 -25.61
N LEU A 66 7.67 15.02 -25.25
CA LEU A 66 7.08 15.77 -24.14
C LEU A 66 5.59 16.06 -24.36
N ALA A 67 5.22 16.48 -25.58
CA ALA A 67 3.81 16.69 -25.92
C ALA A 67 3.00 15.39 -25.84
N GLU A 68 3.57 14.28 -26.32
CA GLU A 68 2.95 12.95 -26.21
C GLU A 68 2.81 12.49 -24.76
N ALA A 69 3.84 12.71 -23.93
CA ALA A 69 3.81 12.43 -22.49
C ALA A 69 2.71 13.25 -21.78
N GLY A 70 2.63 14.55 -22.09
CA GLY A 70 1.60 15.44 -21.54
C GLY A 70 0.19 14.97 -21.91
N ALA A 71 -0.06 14.64 -23.18
CA ALA A 71 -1.35 14.13 -23.63
C ALA A 71 -1.71 12.79 -22.98
N LEU A 72 -0.73 11.89 -22.78
CA LEU A 72 -0.93 10.63 -22.08
C LEU A 72 -1.28 10.85 -20.60
N ALA A 73 -0.55 11.74 -19.92
CA ALA A 73 -0.80 12.08 -18.53
C ALA A 73 -2.22 12.64 -18.33
N GLU A 74 -2.68 13.54 -19.22
CA GLU A 74 -4.05 14.06 -19.17
C GLU A 74 -5.10 12.97 -19.33
N ARG A 75 -4.91 12.03 -20.26
CA ARG A 75 -5.82 10.89 -20.44
C ARG A 75 -5.87 10.00 -19.20
N LEU A 76 -4.73 9.73 -18.56
CA LEU A 76 -4.67 8.95 -17.33
C LEU A 76 -5.35 9.68 -16.16
N ARG A 77 -5.12 10.98 -16.02
CA ARG A 77 -5.79 11.82 -15.01
C ARG A 77 -7.30 11.85 -15.23
N ALA A 78 -7.76 11.96 -16.48
CA ALA A 78 -9.17 11.90 -16.83
C ALA A 78 -9.79 10.55 -16.44
N LEU A 79 -9.13 9.44 -16.76
CA LEU A 79 -9.59 8.10 -16.36
C LEU A 79 -9.73 7.98 -14.83
N LEU A 80 -8.75 8.46 -14.07
CA LEU A 80 -8.79 8.46 -12.60
C LEU A 80 -9.92 9.35 -12.05
N ALA A 81 -10.12 10.53 -12.64
CA ALA A 81 -11.19 11.44 -12.28
C ALA A 81 -12.57 10.82 -12.56
N GLU A 82 -12.72 10.13 -13.69
CA GLU A 82 -13.95 9.42 -14.05
C GLU A 82 -14.28 8.28 -13.08
N VAL A 83 -13.27 7.54 -12.61
CA VAL A 83 -13.48 6.51 -11.57
C VAL A 83 -14.05 7.15 -10.30
N ARG A 84 -13.45 8.25 -9.82
CA ARG A 84 -13.92 8.96 -8.61
C ARG A 84 -15.29 9.62 -8.81
N ALA A 85 -15.59 10.06 -10.03
CA ALA A 85 -16.90 10.56 -10.41
C ALA A 85 -17.93 9.45 -10.70
N GLY A 86 -17.55 8.17 -10.61
CA GLY A 86 -18.45 7.04 -10.77
C GLY A 86 -19.48 6.94 -9.64
N ALA A 87 -20.67 6.44 -9.95
CA ALA A 87 -21.73 6.24 -8.96
C ALA A 87 -21.33 5.23 -7.88
N ASP A 88 -20.68 4.13 -8.28
CA ASP A 88 -20.23 3.09 -7.35
C ASP A 88 -19.15 3.60 -6.39
N TYR A 89 -18.18 4.38 -6.87
CA TYR A 89 -17.14 4.96 -6.02
C TYR A 89 -17.74 5.91 -4.99
N ARG A 90 -18.61 6.85 -5.41
CA ARG A 90 -19.28 7.76 -4.48
C ARG A 90 -20.15 7.01 -3.47
N ALA A 91 -20.88 5.99 -3.90
CA ALA A 91 -21.68 5.16 -3.01
C ALA A 91 -20.80 4.39 -2.00
N ALA A 92 -19.65 3.89 -2.43
CA ALA A 92 -18.68 3.25 -1.54
C ALA A 92 -18.13 4.24 -0.51
N VAL A 93 -17.82 5.49 -0.90
CA VAL A 93 -17.35 6.52 0.05
C VAL A 93 -18.42 6.85 1.09
N VAL A 94 -19.69 6.95 0.69
CA VAL A 94 -20.81 7.15 1.62
C VAL A 94 -20.96 5.94 2.55
N ALA A 95 -20.92 4.72 2.02
CA ALA A 95 -21.01 3.50 2.81
C ALA A 95 -19.86 3.37 3.80
N HIS A 96 -18.64 3.76 3.41
CA HIS A 96 -17.46 3.77 4.26
C HIS A 96 -17.63 4.71 5.45
N ARG A 97 -18.06 5.95 5.21
CA ARG A 97 -18.34 6.93 6.27
C ARG A 97 -19.45 6.47 7.21
N ALA A 98 -20.43 5.72 6.70
CA ALA A 98 -21.52 5.16 7.48
C ALA A 98 -21.17 3.84 8.20
N GLY A 99 -20.01 3.24 7.92
CA GLY A 99 -19.67 1.90 8.41
C GLY A 99 -20.52 0.76 7.81
N ASP A 100 -21.14 0.98 6.64
CA ASP A 100 -21.96 -0.01 5.94
C ASP A 100 -21.09 -1.02 5.17
N ARG A 101 -20.64 -2.04 5.91
CA ARG A 101 -19.73 -3.08 5.40
C ARG A 101 -20.36 -3.97 4.35
N ALA A 102 -21.68 -4.19 4.40
CA ALA A 102 -22.37 -5.03 3.43
C ALA A 102 -22.35 -4.37 2.04
N THR A 103 -22.63 -3.07 1.99
CA THR A 103 -22.53 -2.29 0.75
C THR A 103 -21.09 -2.22 0.24
N LEU A 104 -20.11 -2.01 1.12
CA LEU A 104 -18.69 -2.00 0.75
C LEU A 104 -18.25 -3.33 0.13
N ALA A 105 -18.59 -4.47 0.74
CA ALA A 105 -18.24 -5.79 0.20
C ALA A 105 -18.76 -6.05 -1.21
N ARG A 106 -19.90 -5.44 -1.55
CA ARG A 106 -20.48 -5.53 -2.90
C ARG A 106 -19.82 -4.57 -3.89
N LEU A 107 -19.57 -3.33 -3.49
CA LEU A 107 -19.10 -2.27 -4.38
C LEU A 107 -17.59 -2.31 -4.62
N LEU A 108 -16.80 -2.55 -3.59
CA LEU A 108 -15.34 -2.44 -3.67
C LEU A 108 -14.71 -3.42 -4.66
N PRO A 109 -15.15 -4.70 -4.75
CA PRO A 109 -14.68 -5.59 -5.81
C PRO A 109 -14.99 -5.09 -7.21
N ALA A 110 -16.05 -4.31 -7.44
CA ALA A 110 -16.37 -3.74 -8.75
C ALA A 110 -15.50 -2.51 -9.09
N ILE A 111 -14.98 -1.82 -8.08
CA ILE A 111 -14.16 -0.61 -8.21
C ILE A 111 -12.67 -0.97 -8.34
N PHE A 112 -12.16 -1.79 -7.42
CA PHE A 112 -10.75 -2.14 -7.32
C PHE A 112 -10.44 -3.45 -8.05
N ALA A 113 -9.34 -3.45 -8.80
CA ALA A 113 -8.83 -4.63 -9.47
C ALA A 113 -8.22 -5.60 -8.44
N GLY A 114 -8.39 -6.90 -8.66
CA GLY A 114 -7.80 -7.94 -7.81
C GLY A 114 -8.40 -8.05 -6.40
N LEU A 115 -9.49 -7.34 -6.10
CA LEU A 115 -10.17 -7.40 -4.80
C LEU A 115 -11.40 -8.31 -4.88
N GLU A 116 -11.53 -9.23 -3.93
CA GLU A 116 -12.66 -10.16 -3.84
C GLU A 116 -13.20 -10.30 -2.41
N PRO A 117 -14.49 -10.63 -2.24
CA PRO A 117 -15.01 -11.03 -0.93
C PRO A 117 -14.35 -12.33 -0.46
N ALA A 118 -13.91 -12.37 0.79
CA ALA A 118 -13.36 -13.59 1.38
C ALA A 118 -13.93 -13.81 2.79
N PRO A 119 -14.31 -15.06 3.14
CA PRO A 119 -14.47 -15.39 4.55
C PRO A 119 -13.10 -15.27 5.22
N ALA A 120 -13.02 -14.56 6.36
CA ALA A 120 -11.77 -14.46 7.11
C ALA A 120 -11.34 -15.87 7.55
N PRO A 121 -10.10 -16.32 7.25
CA PRO A 121 -9.67 -17.71 7.45
C PRO A 121 -9.39 -18.06 8.92
N GLY A 122 -9.53 -17.10 9.84
CA GLY A 122 -9.13 -17.23 11.24
C GLY A 122 -8.62 -15.91 11.78
N ASP A 123 -7.73 -15.98 12.77
CA ASP A 123 -7.02 -14.82 13.28
C ASP A 123 -6.22 -14.16 12.16
N LEU A 124 -6.18 -12.83 12.16
CA LEU A 124 -5.40 -12.07 11.19
C LEU A 124 -4.28 -11.28 11.87
N PHE A 125 -3.28 -10.93 11.09
CA PHE A 125 -2.04 -10.35 11.60
C PHE A 125 -1.71 -9.01 10.95
N ALA A 126 -1.29 -8.03 11.75
CA ALA A 126 -0.71 -6.77 11.28
C ALA A 126 0.73 -6.66 11.78
N ALA A 127 1.68 -6.46 10.88
CA ALA A 127 3.06 -6.17 11.27
C ALA A 127 3.18 -4.69 11.68
N LEU A 128 3.90 -4.43 12.76
CA LEU A 128 4.26 -3.07 13.15
C LEU A 128 5.68 -2.77 12.70
N ALA A 129 5.87 -1.61 12.09
CA ALA A 129 7.20 -1.18 11.68
C ALA A 129 8.10 -1.07 12.93
N TRP A 130 9.14 -1.88 13.00
CA TRP A 130 10.09 -1.87 14.12
C TRP A 130 11.42 -1.23 13.73
N LEU A 131 11.62 -0.92 12.44
CA LEU A 131 12.81 -0.29 11.89
C LEU A 131 12.50 1.12 11.36
N ARG A 132 13.47 2.02 11.50
CA ARG A 132 13.47 3.33 10.84
C ARG A 132 14.86 3.58 10.29
N ARG A 133 14.97 3.77 8.97
CA ARG A 133 16.26 3.96 8.26
C ARG A 133 17.28 2.86 8.61
N GLY A 134 16.83 1.60 8.64
CA GLY A 134 17.67 0.43 8.92
C GLY A 134 18.09 0.26 10.39
N ARG A 135 17.49 0.99 11.34
CA ARG A 135 17.79 0.87 12.77
C ARG A 135 16.53 0.57 13.57
N PRO A 136 16.62 -0.21 14.67
CA PRO A 136 15.49 -0.43 15.55
C PRO A 136 14.92 0.90 16.06
N ARG A 137 13.60 1.04 16.04
CA ARG A 137 12.91 2.21 16.57
C ARG A 137 13.05 2.29 18.08
N PRO A 138 13.08 3.49 18.68
CA PRO A 138 13.02 3.64 20.14
C PRO A 138 11.80 2.92 20.73
N ALA A 139 12.00 2.24 21.87
CA ALA A 139 10.92 1.48 22.52
C ALA A 139 9.72 2.36 22.89
N GLU A 140 9.96 3.60 23.30
CA GLU A 140 8.91 4.58 23.63
C GLU A 140 8.00 4.91 22.44
N GLU A 141 8.57 5.04 21.23
CA GLU A 141 7.80 5.29 20.02
C GLU A 141 6.89 4.08 19.71
N VAL A 142 7.44 2.88 19.80
CA VAL A 142 6.71 1.63 19.55
C VAL A 142 5.61 1.42 20.57
N VAL A 143 5.89 1.62 21.86
CA VAL A 143 4.89 1.53 22.93
C VAL A 143 3.78 2.57 22.73
N GLY A 144 4.14 3.80 22.38
CA GLY A 144 3.17 4.85 22.08
C GLY A 144 2.24 4.47 20.93
N GLU A 145 2.77 3.90 19.86
CA GLU A 145 1.98 3.39 18.73
C GLU A 145 1.04 2.25 19.12
N VAL A 146 1.53 1.30 19.93
CA VAL A 146 0.69 0.19 20.44
C VAL A 146 -0.43 0.71 21.35
N LEU A 147 -0.14 1.66 22.24
CA LEU A 147 -1.14 2.26 23.12
C LEU A 147 -2.18 3.07 22.33
N ALA A 148 -1.75 3.84 21.33
CA ALA A 148 -2.65 4.55 20.43
C ALA A 148 -3.54 3.56 19.65
N ALA A 149 -2.97 2.47 19.13
CA ALA A 149 -3.73 1.42 18.47
C ALA A 149 -4.77 0.76 19.39
N ARG A 150 -4.46 0.58 20.68
CA ARG A 150 -5.43 0.06 21.67
C ARG A 150 -6.56 1.05 21.98
N ALA A 151 -6.24 2.33 22.07
CA ALA A 151 -7.20 3.37 22.43
C ALA A 151 -8.10 3.78 21.25
N GLU A 152 -7.52 3.92 20.05
CA GLU A 152 -8.18 4.48 18.88
C GLU A 152 -8.53 3.44 17.81
N GLY A 153 -7.94 2.24 17.87
CA GLY A 153 -7.99 1.24 16.81
C GLY A 153 -6.86 1.39 15.77
N LEU A 154 -6.67 0.35 14.97
CA LEU A 154 -5.66 0.37 13.90
C LEU A 154 -6.06 1.35 12.80
N ALA A 155 -5.14 2.22 12.39
CA ALA A 155 -5.38 3.15 11.30
C ALA A 155 -5.57 2.38 9.99
N GLY A 156 -6.66 2.69 9.28
CA GLY A 156 -6.74 2.34 7.87
C GLY A 156 -5.79 3.23 7.08
N GLU A 157 -4.98 2.63 6.23
CA GLU A 157 -4.14 3.34 5.28
C GLU A 157 -4.83 3.39 3.92
N GLY A 158 -4.60 4.47 3.20
CA GLY A 158 -5.20 4.72 1.91
C GLY A 158 -4.34 5.71 1.17
N ASP A 159 -3.24 5.23 0.61
CA ASP A 159 -2.46 6.04 -0.33
C ASP A 159 -2.93 5.80 -1.78
N ASP A 160 -2.37 6.58 -2.68
CA ASP A 160 -2.77 6.53 -4.07
C ASP A 160 -2.28 5.27 -4.80
N LEU A 161 -1.30 4.53 -4.25
CA LEU A 161 -0.64 3.39 -4.89
C LEU A 161 -1.04 2.03 -4.29
N SER A 162 -1.57 2.02 -3.07
CA SER A 162 -1.94 0.84 -2.31
C SER A 162 -3.06 0.07 -3.03
N PRO A 163 -2.86 -1.21 -3.37
CA PRO A 163 -3.89 -2.03 -3.99
C PRO A 163 -5.13 -2.11 -3.11
N GLY A 164 -6.30 -1.98 -3.73
CA GLY A 164 -7.59 -2.10 -3.04
C GLY A 164 -7.96 -0.94 -2.10
N ALA A 165 -7.09 0.05 -1.87
CA ALA A 165 -7.35 1.21 -1.01
C ALA A 165 -7.19 2.54 -1.75
N ASP A 166 -7.72 3.61 -1.15
CA ASP A 166 -7.65 4.98 -1.66
C ASP A 166 -7.81 5.99 -0.50
N PRO A 167 -7.34 7.24 -0.61
CA PRO A 167 -7.49 8.22 0.46
C PRO A 167 -8.91 8.43 0.99
N GLU A 168 -9.94 8.29 0.16
CA GLU A 168 -11.35 8.36 0.62
C GLU A 168 -11.92 7.00 1.08
N LEU A 169 -11.21 5.90 0.82
CA LEU A 169 -11.58 4.53 1.14
C LEU A 169 -10.41 3.79 1.83
N PRO A 170 -9.88 4.30 2.96
CA PRO A 170 -8.77 3.67 3.65
C PRO A 170 -9.15 2.28 4.17
N ALA A 171 -8.15 1.41 4.28
CA ALA A 171 -8.29 0.06 4.78
C ALA A 171 -7.15 -0.34 5.70
N VAL A 172 -7.45 -1.18 6.69
CA VAL A 172 -6.43 -1.87 7.47
C VAL A 172 -6.04 -3.14 6.72
N THR A 173 -4.76 -3.22 6.35
CA THR A 173 -4.18 -4.41 5.68
C THR A 173 -3.74 -5.43 6.71
N LEU A 174 -4.20 -6.67 6.55
CA LEU A 174 -4.00 -7.78 7.45
C LEU A 174 -3.54 -9.03 6.68
N ARG A 175 -2.89 -9.96 7.36
CA ARG A 175 -2.38 -11.22 6.79
C ARG A 175 -3.01 -12.43 7.46
N SER A 176 -3.13 -13.55 6.74
CA SER A 176 -3.57 -14.83 7.31
C SER A 176 -2.56 -15.41 8.30
N ASP A 177 -1.29 -15.08 8.12
CA ASP A 177 -0.18 -15.65 8.88
C ASP A 177 0.71 -14.55 9.43
N ALA A 178 1.28 -14.80 10.61
CA ALA A 178 2.28 -13.92 11.20
C ALA A 178 3.53 -13.91 10.30
N PRO A 179 3.99 -12.76 9.78
CA PRO A 179 5.14 -12.71 8.91
C PRO A 179 6.40 -13.18 9.68
N PRO A 180 7.11 -14.23 9.23
CA PRO A 180 8.23 -14.82 9.98
C PRO A 180 9.41 -13.85 10.13
N ALA A 181 9.56 -12.91 9.19
CA ALA A 181 10.60 -11.89 9.20
C ALA A 181 10.28 -10.69 10.11
N GLU A 182 9.03 -10.55 10.59
CA GLU A 182 8.61 -9.39 11.38
C GLU A 182 8.59 -9.73 12.87
N PRO A 183 9.45 -9.10 13.70
CA PRO A 183 9.53 -9.40 15.12
C PRO A 183 8.37 -8.82 15.93
N LEU A 184 7.63 -7.85 15.39
CA LEU A 184 6.56 -7.14 16.10
C LEU A 184 5.25 -7.26 15.34
N VAL A 185 4.34 -8.10 15.84
CA VAL A 185 3.11 -8.47 15.12
C VAL A 185 1.92 -8.37 16.05
N LEU A 186 0.86 -7.71 15.59
CA LEU A 186 -0.45 -7.73 16.23
C LEU A 186 -1.24 -8.92 15.71
N ARG A 187 -1.75 -9.77 16.60
CA ARG A 187 -2.71 -10.84 16.29
C ARG A 187 -4.11 -10.37 16.66
N LEU A 188 -4.96 -10.26 15.65
CA LEU A 188 -6.38 -9.90 15.78
C LEU A 188 -7.22 -11.17 15.76
N PRO A 189 -7.95 -11.49 16.83
CA PRO A 189 -8.80 -12.68 16.87
C PRO A 189 -9.90 -12.65 15.80
N ALA A 190 -10.17 -13.78 15.14
CA ALA A 190 -11.19 -13.88 14.11
C ALA A 190 -12.56 -13.34 14.55
N ALA A 191 -12.96 -13.67 15.78
CA ALA A 191 -14.25 -13.28 16.36
C ALA A 191 -14.38 -11.77 16.64
N ALA A 192 -13.27 -11.05 16.67
CA ALA A 192 -13.22 -9.61 16.89
C ALA A 192 -13.22 -8.81 15.57
N LEU A 193 -13.03 -9.49 14.44
CA LEU A 193 -12.93 -8.85 13.13
C LEU A 193 -14.31 -8.64 12.51
N PRO A 194 -14.55 -7.48 11.88
CA PRO A 194 -15.81 -7.21 11.25
C PRO A 194 -15.92 -7.94 9.91
N ALA A 195 -16.96 -8.77 9.77
CA ALA A 195 -17.34 -9.33 8.47
C ALA A 195 -18.25 -8.36 7.69
N PRO A 196 -18.25 -8.44 6.35
CA PRO A 196 -17.33 -9.20 5.49
C PRO A 196 -15.94 -8.56 5.36
N VAL A 197 -14.93 -9.39 5.08
CA VAL A 197 -13.54 -8.96 4.79
C VAL A 197 -13.29 -9.13 3.29
N LEU A 198 -12.45 -8.26 2.72
CA LEU A 198 -12.01 -8.37 1.33
C LEU A 198 -10.59 -8.91 1.27
N ARG A 199 -10.24 -9.60 0.19
CA ARG A 199 -8.90 -10.15 -0.03
C ARG A 199 -8.35 -9.68 -1.36
N LEU A 200 -7.08 -9.31 -1.37
CA LEU A 200 -6.30 -9.07 -2.57
C LEU A 200 -5.85 -10.42 -3.13
N VAL A 201 -6.25 -10.74 -4.35
CA VAL A 201 -5.97 -12.02 -5.02
C VAL A 201 -4.47 -12.24 -5.22
N GLU A 202 -3.73 -11.18 -5.54
CA GLU A 202 -2.30 -11.27 -5.85
C GLU A 202 -1.44 -11.51 -4.61
N SER A 203 -1.66 -10.74 -3.53
CA SER A 203 -0.86 -10.84 -2.30
C SER A 203 -1.44 -11.80 -1.26
N GLY A 204 -2.72 -12.15 -1.36
CA GLY A 204 -3.46 -12.88 -0.32
C GLY A 204 -3.78 -12.04 0.92
N GLU A 205 -3.44 -10.75 0.93
CA GLU A 205 -3.70 -9.85 2.05
C GLU A 205 -5.18 -9.52 2.17
N TYR A 206 -5.62 -9.35 3.41
CA TYR A 206 -6.98 -9.02 3.78
C TYR A 206 -7.12 -7.53 4.04
N LEU A 207 -8.18 -6.92 3.53
CA LEU A 207 -8.49 -5.51 3.71
C LEU A 207 -9.77 -5.36 4.52
N VAL A 208 -9.66 -4.60 5.62
CA VAL A 208 -10.82 -4.13 6.39
C VAL A 208 -10.98 -2.64 6.17
N HIS A 209 -11.95 -2.25 5.34
CA HIS A 209 -12.21 -0.85 5.01
C HIS A 209 -12.85 -0.09 6.17
N ALA A 210 -12.03 0.65 6.89
CA ALA A 210 -12.41 1.52 8.00
C ALA A 210 -11.34 2.59 8.19
N VAL A 211 -11.73 3.77 8.70
CA VAL A 211 -10.75 4.80 9.11
C VAL A 211 -9.92 4.30 10.30
N ARG A 212 -10.60 3.68 11.26
CA ARG A 212 -10.02 3.01 12.41
C ARG A 212 -10.69 1.66 12.58
N LEU A 213 -9.90 0.60 12.79
CA LEU A 213 -10.41 -0.72 13.14
C LEU A 213 -10.34 -0.90 14.67
N PRO A 214 -11.47 -0.77 15.39
CA PRO A 214 -11.53 -1.06 16.82
C PRO A 214 -11.59 -2.57 17.01
N ALA A 215 -10.44 -3.22 17.04
CA ALA A 215 -10.33 -4.66 17.30
C ALA A 215 -9.32 -4.91 18.42
N PRO A 216 -9.68 -5.67 19.47
CA PRO A 216 -8.70 -6.17 20.41
C PRO A 216 -7.63 -6.98 19.68
N PHE A 217 -6.40 -6.88 20.14
CA PHE A 217 -5.27 -7.63 19.61
C PHE A 217 -4.36 -8.12 20.72
N ALA A 218 -3.71 -9.25 20.48
CA ALA A 218 -2.53 -9.69 21.23
C ALA A 218 -1.28 -9.19 20.52
N LEU A 219 -0.32 -8.66 21.28
CA LEU A 219 0.98 -8.27 20.72
C LEU A 219 1.92 -9.47 20.81
N ARG A 220 2.54 -9.84 19.68
CA ARG A 220 3.59 -10.85 19.63
C ARG A 220 4.93 -10.16 19.42
N LEU A 221 5.92 -10.53 20.25
CA LEU A 221 7.29 -10.09 20.10
C LEU A 221 8.20 -11.30 19.92
N ALA A 222 8.82 -11.43 18.75
CA ALA A 222 9.63 -12.60 18.45
C ALA A 222 10.82 -12.72 19.41
N ALA A 223 11.05 -13.91 19.95
CA ALA A 223 12.22 -14.16 20.79
C ALA A 223 13.55 -13.99 20.01
N ARG A 224 13.54 -14.30 18.71
CA ARG A 224 14.68 -14.22 17.79
C ARG A 224 14.18 -13.89 16.38
N LEU A 225 15.05 -13.33 15.55
CA LEU A 225 14.80 -13.20 14.10
C LEU A 225 15.08 -14.55 13.41
N GLU A 226 14.29 -14.92 12.40
CA GLU A 226 14.31 -16.27 11.82
C GLU A 226 15.38 -16.53 10.76
N SER A 227 16.17 -15.57 10.28
CA SER A 227 17.34 -15.87 9.45
C SER A 227 18.42 -14.79 9.44
N ASP A 228 19.68 -15.25 9.44
CA ASP A 228 20.91 -14.46 9.24
C ASP A 228 21.16 -14.13 7.74
N GLU A 229 20.40 -14.72 6.80
CA GLU A 229 20.73 -14.67 5.37
C GLU A 229 19.88 -13.71 4.52
N ASP A 230 18.70 -13.25 4.99
CA ASP A 230 17.77 -12.43 4.17
C ASP A 230 17.36 -11.09 4.80
N LEU A 231 17.93 -10.72 5.95
CA LEU A 231 17.63 -9.43 6.55
C LEU A 231 18.22 -8.31 5.67
N ARG A 232 17.33 -7.54 5.05
CA ARG A 232 17.58 -6.19 4.49
C ARG A 232 18.20 -5.21 5.49
N VAL A 233 18.51 -5.65 6.71
CA VAL A 233 19.19 -4.93 7.77
C VAL A 233 20.32 -5.81 8.29
N ALA A 234 21.55 -5.37 8.12
CA ALA A 234 22.72 -5.91 8.82
C ALA A 234 22.66 -5.52 10.32
N LEU A 235 21.61 -5.94 11.03
CA LEU A 235 21.48 -5.74 12.46
C LEU A 235 22.14 -6.93 13.16
N ALA A 236 23.13 -6.66 14.00
CA ALA A 236 23.75 -7.73 14.76
C ALA A 236 22.71 -8.38 15.69
N PRO A 237 22.69 -9.73 15.85
CA PRO A 237 21.75 -10.41 16.75
C PRO A 237 21.73 -9.86 18.19
N ALA A 238 22.86 -9.35 18.68
CA ALA A 238 22.98 -8.70 19.98
C ALA A 238 22.20 -7.38 20.06
N ASP A 239 22.18 -6.59 18.98
CA ASP A 239 21.45 -5.32 18.93
C ASP A 239 19.94 -5.56 18.94
N TYR A 240 19.47 -6.58 18.21
CA TYR A 240 18.08 -7.04 18.29
C TYR A 240 17.71 -7.45 19.70
N THR A 241 18.52 -8.31 20.34
CA THR A 241 18.25 -8.82 21.69
C THR A 241 18.17 -7.67 22.71
N ARG A 242 19.11 -6.73 22.64
CA ARG A 242 19.11 -5.54 23.52
C ARG A 242 17.87 -4.68 23.30
N TRP A 243 17.52 -4.42 22.04
CA TRP A 243 16.32 -3.66 21.70
C TRP A 243 15.04 -4.35 22.19
N ARG A 244 14.90 -5.65 21.93
CA ARG A 244 13.78 -6.49 22.35
C ARG A 244 13.59 -6.44 23.85
N ASP A 245 14.65 -6.57 24.63
CA ASP A 245 14.58 -6.55 26.10
C ASP A 245 14.15 -5.18 26.65
N VAL A 246 14.63 -4.11 26.03
CA VAL A 246 14.19 -2.74 26.37
C VAL A 246 12.71 -2.57 26.03
N LEU A 247 12.29 -3.00 24.84
CA LEU A 247 10.91 -2.92 24.39
C LEU A 247 9.97 -3.75 25.27
N ALA A 248 10.31 -5.00 25.57
CA ALA A 248 9.51 -5.88 26.42
C ALA A 248 9.29 -5.27 27.82
N ARG A 249 10.33 -4.68 28.43
CA ARG A 249 10.19 -3.97 29.72
C ARG A 249 9.29 -2.74 29.60
N ALA A 250 9.41 -1.98 28.51
CA ALA A 250 8.58 -0.80 28.29
C ALA A 250 7.10 -1.16 28.08
N LEU A 251 6.82 -2.21 27.30
CA LEU A 251 5.47 -2.76 27.10
C LEU A 251 4.87 -3.26 28.41
N ALA A 252 5.63 -4.01 29.21
CA ALA A 252 5.18 -4.48 30.51
C ALA A 252 4.87 -3.32 31.47
N ALA A 253 5.73 -2.29 31.53
CA ALA A 253 5.49 -1.09 32.32
C ALA A 253 4.24 -0.31 31.88
N ALA A 254 3.90 -0.37 30.59
CA ALA A 254 2.69 0.22 30.01
C ALA A 254 1.44 -0.68 30.12
N GLY A 255 1.53 -1.85 30.77
CA GLY A 255 0.38 -2.78 30.90
C GLY A 255 -0.01 -3.46 29.59
N VAL A 256 0.93 -3.58 28.65
CA VAL A 256 0.73 -4.28 27.37
C VAL A 256 1.30 -5.70 27.49
N PRO A 257 0.45 -6.73 27.68
CA PRO A 257 0.90 -8.11 27.62
C PRO A 257 1.44 -8.45 26.22
N VAL A 258 2.47 -9.27 26.20
CA VAL A 258 3.17 -9.74 25.00
C VAL A 258 3.19 -11.26 25.02
N ASP A 259 2.78 -11.86 23.91
CA ASP A 259 2.85 -13.29 23.62
C ASP A 259 4.20 -13.66 22.98
#